data_AF-A0A349PRH3-F1
#
_entry.id   AF-A0A349PRH3-F1
#
_cell.length_a   1.000
_cell.length_b   1.000
_cell.length_c   1.000
_cell.angle_alpha   90.00
_cell.angle_beta   90.00
_cell.angle_gamma   90.00
#
_symmetry.space_group_name_H-M   'P 1'
#
loop_
_entity.id
_entity.type
_entity.pdbx_description
1 polymer ?
#
loop_
_entity_poly.entity_id
_entity_poly.type
_entity_poly.pdbx_seq_one_letter_code
_entity_poly.pdbx_strand_id
1 'polypeptide(L)' 'MSTCEIRVKQGSDIFRIFCFFDKGKLIVLANGFQKKTQKTPKKEIDKALKIKQEYENENK' A
#
# COMPACT_ATOMS: atom_id res chain seq x y z
N MET A 1 -14.21 -2.08 -4.14
CA MET A 1 -13.16 -1.06 -3.91
C MET A 1 -11.83 -1.69 -4.25
N SER A 2 -11.15 -1.17 -5.27
CA SER A 2 -9.98 -1.82 -5.88
C SER A 2 -8.70 -1.43 -5.14
N THR A 3 -7.97 -2.42 -4.62
CA THR A 3 -6.61 -2.24 -4.09
C THR A 3 -5.60 -2.40 -5.22
N CYS A 4 -4.64 -1.49 -5.32
CA CYS A 4 -3.59 -1.52 -6.33
C CYS A 4 -2.21 -1.64 -5.70
N GLU A 5 -1.29 -2.31 -6.40
CA GLU A 5 0.11 -2.44 -6.01
C GLU A 5 0.97 -1.71 -7.05
N ILE A 6 1.72 -0.71 -6.60
CA ILE A 6 2.75 -0.06 -7.42
C ILE A 6 4.07 -0.79 -7.18
N ARG A 7 4.74 -1.18 -8.28
CA ARG A 7 6.04 -1.83 -8.25
C ARG A 7 7.10 -0.88 -8.80
N VAL A 8 8.06 -0.52 -7.95
CA VAL A 8 9.17 0.37 -8.31
C VAL A 8 10.45 -0.45 -8.26
N LYS A 9 11.27 -0.39 -9.31
CA LYS A 9 12.61 -0.99 -9.33
C LYS A 9 13.65 0.12 -9.32
N GLN A 10 14.56 0.06 -8.35
CA GLN A 10 15.69 0.99 -8.25
C GLN A 10 16.97 0.15 -8.12
N GLY A 11 17.77 0.09 -9.19
CA GLY A 11 18.93 -0.81 -9.24
C GLY A 11 18.51 -2.27 -9.05
N SER A 12 19.10 -2.93 -8.05
CA SER A 12 18.76 -4.31 -7.64
C SER A 12 17.57 -4.39 -6.68
N ASP A 13 17.13 -3.25 -6.14
CA ASP A 13 16.06 -3.18 -5.17
C ASP A 13 14.69 -3.09 -5.84
N ILE A 14 13.72 -3.83 -5.28
CA ILE A 14 12.33 -3.81 -5.71
C ILE A 14 11.50 -3.32 -4.54
N PHE A 15 10.73 -2.27 -4.74
CA PHE A 15 9.80 -1.73 -3.78
C PHE A 15 8.37 -2.05 -4.21
N ARG A 16 7.53 -2.36 -3.23
CA ARG A 16 6.11 -2.56 -3.39
C ARG A 16 5.38 -1.55 -2.54
N ILE A 17 4.50 -0.79 -3.17
CA ILE A 17 3.69 0.23 -2.51
C ILE A 17 2.24 -0.18 -2.64
N PHE A 18 1.58 -0.40 -1.50
CA PHE A 18 0.15 -0.61 -1.43
C PHE A 18 -0.55 0.74 -1.53
N CYS A 19 -1.51 0.80 -2.45
CA CYS A 19 -2.33 1.99 -2.65
C CYS A 19 -3.79 1.63 -2.86
N PHE A 20 -4.64 2.60 -2.60
CA PHE A 20 -6.07 2.50 -2.86
C PHE A 20 -6.57 3.80 -3.49
N PHE A 21 -7.60 3.67 -4.32
CA PHE A 21 -8.30 4.81 -4.88
C PHE A 21 -9.33 5.32 -3.88
N ASP A 22 -9.29 6.61 -3.61
CA ASP A 22 -10.34 7.34 -2.93
C ASP A 22 -10.99 8.35 -3.90
N LYS A 23 -12.31 8.54 -3.74
CA LYS A 23 -13.15 9.52 -4.48
C LYS A 23 -12.69 9.81 -5.94
N GLY A 24 -12.59 8.76 -6.75
CA GLY A 24 -12.44 8.80 -8.21
C GLY A 24 -11.08 9.22 -8.76
N LYS A 25 -10.39 10.20 -8.17
CA LYS A 25 -9.10 10.71 -8.67
C LYS A 25 -7.98 10.78 -7.63
N LEU A 26 -8.25 10.44 -6.36
CA LEU A 26 -7.23 10.43 -5.32
C LEU A 26 -6.63 9.03 -5.22
N ILE A 27 -5.30 8.93 -5.30
CA ILE A 27 -4.57 7.70 -5.04
C ILE A 27 -3.86 7.88 -3.71
N VAL A 28 -4.27 7.10 -2.71
CA VAL A 28 -3.65 7.11 -1.39
C VAL A 28 -2.61 5.99 -1.33
N LEU A 29 -1.35 6.35 -1.11
CA LEU A 29 -0.26 5.40 -0.88
C LEU A 29 -0.22 5.05 0.61
N ALA A 30 -0.71 3.87 0.97
CA ALA A 30 -0.87 3.47 2.37
C ALA A 30 0.46 3.00 2.98
N ASN A 31 1.20 2.14 2.28
CA ASN A 31 2.41 1.53 2.82
C ASN A 31 3.36 1.09 1.72
N GLY A 32 4.64 1.45 1.82
CA GLY A 32 5.70 1.07 0.89
C GLY A 32 6.79 0.27 1.59
N PHE A 33 7.19 -0.86 1.02
CA PHE A 33 8.25 -1.69 1.59
C PHE A 33 9.21 -2.21 0.51
N GLN A 34 10.48 -2.33 0.88
CA GLN A 34 11.49 -3.00 0.07
C GLN A 34 11.26 -4.51 0.12
N LYS A 35 11.20 -5.15 -1.04
CA LYS A 35 11.10 -6.60 -1.19
C LYS A 35 12.43 -7.25 -0.85
N LYS A 36 12.67 -7.46 0.45
CA LYS A 36 13.81 -8.24 0.95
C LYS A 36 13.56 -9.76 0.90
N THR A 37 12.29 -10.17 0.83
CA THR A 37 11.87 -11.58 0.80
C THR A 37 10.86 -11.83 -0.33
N GLN A 38 10.75 -13.08 -0.80
CA GLN A 38 9.86 -13.43 -1.93
C GLN A 38 8.38 -13.18 -1.62
N LYS A 39 7.97 -13.51 -0.38
CA LYS A 39 6.61 -13.34 0.13
C LYS A 39 6.45 -11.98 0.81
N THR A 40 5.31 -11.33 0.58
CA THR A 40 4.93 -10.11 1.28
C THR A 40 4.81 -10.40 2.79
N PRO A 41 5.53 -9.69 3.67
CA PRO A 41 5.38 -9.88 5.10
C PRO A 41 3.97 -9.52 5.55
N LYS A 42 3.33 -10.39 6.34
CA LYS A 42 1.95 -10.20 6.82
C LYS A 42 1.77 -8.87 7.56
N LYS A 43 2.77 -8.46 8.34
CA LYS A 43 2.82 -7.18 9.04
C LYS A 43 2.61 -5.95 8.14
N GLU A 44 3.13 -5.99 6.91
CA GLU A 44 2.99 -4.86 5.98
C GLU A 44 1.60 -4.80 5.36
N ILE A 45 0.94 -5.95 5.21
CA ILE A 45 -0.47 -6.06 4.80
C ILE A 45 -1.37 -5.53 5.91
N ASP A 46 -1.16 -6.00 7.15
CA ASP A 46 -1.96 -5.59 8.31
C ASP A 46 -1.86 -4.07 8.56
N LYS A 47 -0.66 -3.48 8.40
CA LYS A 47 -0.47 -2.03 8.44
C LYS A 47 -1.26 -1.30 7.35
N ALA A 48 -1.19 -1.76 6.10
CA ALA A 48 -1.90 -1.11 5.00
C ALA A 48 -3.42 -1.13 5.22
N LEU A 49 -3.96 -2.23 5.76
CA LEU A 49 -5.38 -2.34 6.13
C LEU A 49 -5.76 -1.39 7.27
N LYS A 50 -4.92 -1.30 8.30
CA LYS A 50 -5.16 -0.39 9.43
C LYS A 50 -5.18 1.08 8.98
N ILE A 51 -4.20 1.49 8.17
CA ILE A 51 -4.12 2.86 7.62
C ILE A 51 -5.36 3.18 6.77
N LYS A 52 -5.84 2.21 5.98
CA LYS A 52 -7.07 2.36 5.21
C LYS A 52 -8.30 2.56 6.11
N GLN A 53 -8.44 1.76 7.16
CA GLN A 53 -9.55 1.88 8.12
C GLN A 53 -9.53 3.21 8.86
N GLU A 54 -8.35 3.66 9.31
CA GLU A 54 -8.18 4.96 9.97
C GLU A 54 -8.58 6.10 9.01
N TYR A 55 -8.09 6.07 7.77
CA TYR A 55 -8.46 7.05 6.75
C TYR A 55 -9.96 7.09 6.45
N GLU A 56 -10.63 5.93 6.35
CA GLU A 56 -12.07 5.86 6.11
C GLU A 56 -12.89 6.37 7.30
N ASN A 57 -12.40 6.17 8.53
CA ASN A 57 -13.08 6.64 9.74
C ASN A 57 -12.93 8.15 9.93
N GLU A 58 -11.79 8.75 9.56
CA GLU A 58 -11.57 10.19 9.61
C GLU A 58 -12.37 10.96 8.53
N ASN A 59 -12.67 10.30 7.40
CA ASN A 59 -13.42 10.90 6.28
C ASN A 59 -14.93 10.62 6.33
N LYS A 60 -15.44 10.15 7.47
CA LYS A 60 -16.86 9.91 7.75
C LYS A 60 -17.48 11.11 8.45
#